data_AF-A0A955FWN9-F1
#
_entry.id   AF-A0A955FWN9-F1
#
_cell.length_a   1.000
_cell.length_b   1.000
_cell.length_c   1.000
_cell.angle_alpha   90.00
_cell.angle_beta   90.00
_cell.angle_gamma   90.00
#
_symmetry.space_group_name_H-M   'P 1'
#
loop_
_entity.id
_entity.type
_entity.pdbx_description
1 polymer ?
#
loop_
_entity_poly.entity_id
_entity_poly.type
_entity_poly.pdbx_seq_one_letter_code
_entity_poly.pdbx_strand_id
1 'polypeptide(L)'
;MNVKRINEILMKCLGNPSDHDSHTIDVWVSVCLNIKAVSEHQDEMVDLLKEWPDESWGQPVPALGEELSYITVGAVLDSQEMAFVLFAVGLMLGWWRLLTPETVLGLDKANPYANQLVGLGFVAVTGYAPGD
;
A
#
# COMPACT_ATOMS: atom_id res chain seq x y z
N MET A 1 0.09 -17.25 -2.65
CA MET A 1 0.22 -16.11 -1.71
C MET A 1 -0.61 -16.32 -0.44
N ASN A 2 0.02 -16.21 0.74
CA ASN A 2 -0.68 -16.26 2.02
C ASN A 2 -1.27 -14.88 2.43
N VAL A 3 -2.39 -14.50 1.79
CA VAL A 3 -3.09 -13.22 2.03
C VAL A 3 -3.44 -13.00 3.50
N LYS A 4 -3.86 -14.06 4.20
CA LYS A 4 -4.19 -13.99 5.63
C LYS A 4 -2.98 -13.51 6.44
N ARG A 5 -1.80 -14.06 6.15
CA ARG A 5 -0.56 -13.68 6.86
C ARG A 5 -0.15 -12.25 6.55
N ILE A 6 -0.28 -11.81 5.30
CA ILE A 6 -0.02 -10.42 4.90
C ILE A 6 -0.91 -9.47 5.71
N ASN A 7 -2.22 -9.71 5.75
CA ASN A 7 -3.16 -8.87 6.51
C ASN A 7 -2.85 -8.89 8.02
N GLU A 8 -2.48 -10.03 8.60
CA GLU A 8 -2.06 -10.10 10.01
C GLU A 8 -0.83 -9.22 10.30
N ILE A 9 0.16 -9.19 9.39
CA ILE A 9 1.34 -8.33 9.53
C ILE A 9 0.93 -6.87 9.40
N LEU A 10 0.17 -6.51 8.36
CA LEU A 10 -0.27 -5.13 8.14
C LEU A 10 -1.07 -4.57 9.33
N MET A 11 -1.92 -5.39 9.94
CA MET A 11 -2.65 -5.02 11.16
C MET A 11 -1.72 -4.76 12.36
N LYS A 12 -0.60 -5.49 12.48
CA LYS A 12 0.41 -5.24 13.52
C LYS A 12 1.24 -3.98 13.22
N CYS A 13 1.40 -3.65 11.94
CA CYS A 13 2.07 -2.43 11.50
C CYS A 13 1.25 -1.17 11.76
N LEU A 14 -0.06 -1.27 12.05
CA LEU A 14 -0.86 -0.11 12.45
C LEU A 14 -0.41 0.44 13.80
N GLY A 15 -0.16 1.73 13.85
CA GLY A 15 0.24 2.46 15.05
C GLY A 15 -0.88 3.33 15.61
N ASN A 16 -0.66 3.86 16.81
CA ASN A 16 -1.49 4.92 17.38
C ASN A 16 -0.77 6.27 17.24
N PRO A 17 -1.41 7.33 16.72
CA PRO A 17 -0.80 8.67 16.59
C PRO A 17 -0.26 9.27 17.89
N SER A 18 -0.67 8.78 19.06
CA SER A 18 -0.12 9.22 20.35
C SER A 18 1.19 8.56 20.74
N ASP A 19 1.60 7.48 20.07
CA ASP A 19 2.78 6.70 20.44
C ASP A 19 4.04 7.32 19.85
N HIS A 20 5.13 7.32 20.63
CA HIS A 20 6.41 7.88 20.21
C HIS A 20 7.05 7.14 19.02
N ASP A 21 6.72 5.86 18.85
CA ASP A 21 7.26 5.00 17.79
C ASP A 21 6.33 4.91 16.56
N SER A 22 5.40 5.86 16.44
CA SER A 22 4.46 5.93 15.32
C SER A 22 4.87 6.97 14.28
N HIS A 23 4.64 6.65 13.00
CA HIS A 23 4.83 7.56 11.87
C HIS A 23 3.59 7.59 10.99
N THR A 24 3.05 8.79 10.71
CA THR A 24 1.90 8.95 9.82
C THR A 24 2.36 9.20 8.40
N ILE A 25 1.90 8.37 7.48
CA ILE A 25 2.17 8.47 6.05
C ILE A 25 0.86 8.81 5.34
N ASP A 26 0.91 9.80 4.45
CA ASP A 26 -0.22 10.18 3.63
C ASP A 26 -0.18 9.42 2.29
N VAL A 27 -1.10 8.47 2.13
CA VAL A 27 -1.33 7.69 0.90
C VAL A 27 -2.66 8.07 0.26
N TRP A 28 -2.97 9.37 0.23
CA TRP A 28 -4.32 9.95 0.04
C TRP A 28 -5.18 9.95 1.30
N VAL A 29 -5.09 8.87 2.07
CA VAL A 29 -5.58 8.80 3.45
C VAL A 29 -4.39 8.75 4.41
N SER A 30 -4.56 9.30 5.60
CA SER A 30 -3.53 9.24 6.64
C SER A 30 -3.50 7.84 7.26
N VAL A 31 -2.36 7.15 7.12
CA VAL A 31 -2.11 5.86 7.76
C VAL A 31 -1.04 6.03 8.83
N CYS A 32 -1.37 5.71 10.07
CA CYS A 32 -0.42 5.71 11.18
C CYS A 32 0.24 4.34 11.29
N LEU A 33 1.56 4.28 11.18
CA LEU A 33 2.34 3.05 11.25
C LEU A 33 3.19 2.99 12.51
N ASN A 34 3.24 1.82 13.14
CA ASN A 34 4.23 1.49 14.15
C ASN A 34 5.56 1.15 13.47
N ILE A 35 6.55 2.04 13.62
CA ILE A 35 7.85 1.94 12.92
C ILE A 35 8.56 0.63 13.28
N LYS A 36 8.52 0.26 14.56
CA LYS A 36 9.16 -0.96 15.07
C LYS A 36 8.55 -2.21 14.45
N ALA A 37 7.22 -2.30 14.42
CA ALA A 37 6.53 -3.45 13.86
C ALA A 37 6.77 -3.60 12.35
N VAL A 38 6.85 -2.48 11.61
CA VAL A 38 7.22 -2.53 10.19
C VAL A 38 8.64 -3.06 10.00
N SER A 39 9.59 -2.56 10.78
CA SER A 39 10.99 -3.02 10.71
C SER A 39 11.12 -4.50 11.08
N GLU A 40 10.43 -4.95 12.14
CA GLU A 40 10.45 -6.35 12.59
C GLU A 40 9.87 -7.34 11.57
N HIS A 41 8.91 -6.91 10.75
CA HIS A 41 8.23 -7.76 9.77
C HIS A 41 8.65 -7.50 8.31
N GLN A 42 9.64 -6.64 8.07
CA GLN A 42 10.06 -6.25 6.73
C GLN A 42 10.43 -7.46 5.85
N ASP A 43 11.35 -8.31 6.31
CA ASP A 43 11.86 -9.44 5.53
C ASP A 43 10.75 -10.47 5.26
N GLU A 44 9.92 -10.74 6.27
CA GLU A 44 8.78 -11.65 6.12
C GLU A 44 7.77 -11.12 5.10
N MET A 45 7.48 -9.82 5.11
CA MET A 45 6.60 -9.20 4.13
C MET A 45 7.18 -9.27 2.72
N VAL A 46 8.48 -9.02 2.53
CA VAL A 46 9.14 -9.17 1.22
C VAL A 46 9.04 -10.61 0.72
N ASP A 47 9.30 -11.59 1.59
CA ASP A 47 9.19 -13.01 1.22
C ASP A 47 7.77 -13.39 0.80
N LEU A 48 6.75 -12.89 1.50
CA LEU A 48 5.35 -13.10 1.13
C LEU A 48 4.99 -12.42 -0.20
N LEU A 49 5.51 -11.22 -0.46
CA LEU A 49 5.26 -10.46 -1.68
C LEU A 49 5.96 -11.04 -2.92
N LYS A 50 6.96 -11.91 -2.77
CA LYS A 50 7.55 -12.69 -3.90
C LYS A 50 6.54 -13.65 -4.52
N GLU A 51 5.49 -14.03 -3.80
CA GLU A 51 4.40 -14.84 -4.32
C GLU A 51 3.36 -14.00 -5.10
N TRP A 52 3.60 -12.69 -5.26
CA TRP A 52 2.78 -11.81 -6.08
C TRP A 52 3.27 -11.79 -7.55
N PRO A 53 2.38 -11.85 -8.55
CA PRO A 53 0.92 -11.97 -8.45
C PRO A 53 0.45 -13.42 -8.25
N ASP A 54 -0.61 -13.62 -7.46
CA ASP A 54 -1.30 -14.90 -7.37
C ASP A 54 -2.40 -14.99 -8.45
N GLU A 55 -2.59 -16.16 -9.06
CA GLU A 55 -3.69 -16.44 -10.01
C GLU A 55 -5.05 -16.66 -9.32
N SER A 56 -5.15 -16.31 -8.04
CA SER A 56 -6.32 -16.49 -7.16
C SER A 56 -7.67 -16.04 -7.76
N TRP A 57 -7.65 -15.16 -8.77
CA TRP A 57 -8.85 -14.62 -9.43
C TRP A 57 -9.09 -15.16 -10.85
N GLY A 58 -8.35 -16.20 -11.28
CA GLY A 58 -8.49 -16.79 -12.62
C GLY A 58 -8.03 -15.89 -13.77
N GLN A 59 -7.44 -14.74 -13.44
CA GLN A 59 -6.75 -13.83 -14.35
C GLN A 59 -5.44 -13.37 -13.69
N PRO A 60 -4.38 -13.13 -14.47
CA PRO A 60 -3.13 -12.63 -13.93
C PRO A 60 -3.32 -11.23 -13.34
N VAL A 61 -3.03 -11.08 -12.05
CA VAL A 61 -2.88 -9.75 -11.44
C VAL A 61 -1.58 -9.13 -11.97
N PRO A 62 -1.52 -7.81 -12.25
CA PRO A 62 -0.28 -7.17 -12.64
C PRO A 62 0.83 -7.36 -11.60
N ALA A 63 2.08 -7.42 -12.05
CA ALA A 63 3.22 -7.58 -11.16
C ALA A 63 3.40 -6.33 -10.27
N LEU A 64 3.97 -6.47 -9.07
CA LEU A 64 4.20 -5.34 -8.15
C LEU A 64 5.07 -4.23 -8.75
N GLY A 65 5.90 -4.53 -9.75
CA GLY A 65 6.70 -3.54 -10.47
C GLY A 65 5.89 -2.63 -11.40
N GLU A 66 4.70 -3.07 -11.81
CA GLU A 66 3.78 -2.31 -12.67
C GLU A 66 2.93 -1.32 -11.83
N GLU A 67 2.05 -0.57 -12.48
CA GLU A 67 1.10 0.30 -11.79
C GLU A 67 -0.03 -0.54 -11.17
N LEU A 68 -0.17 -0.46 -9.85
CA LEU A 68 -1.22 -1.16 -9.11
C LEU A 68 -2.04 -0.18 -8.29
N SER A 69 -3.32 -0.05 -8.65
CA SER A 69 -4.28 0.74 -7.88
C SER A 69 -4.59 0.09 -6.53
N TYR A 70 -4.98 0.90 -5.54
CA TYR A 70 -5.47 0.40 -4.26
C TYR A 70 -6.71 -0.50 -4.41
N ILE A 71 -7.48 -0.35 -5.49
CA ILE A 71 -8.62 -1.23 -5.82
C ILE A 71 -8.10 -2.61 -6.22
N THR A 72 -7.11 -2.67 -7.10
CA THR A 72 -6.49 -3.92 -7.56
C THR A 72 -5.84 -4.64 -6.39
N VAL A 73 -5.03 -3.93 -5.59
CA VAL A 73 -4.37 -4.51 -4.42
C VAL A 73 -5.39 -4.89 -3.34
N GLY A 74 -6.39 -4.06 -3.12
CA GLY A 74 -7.46 -4.32 -2.16
C GLY A 74 -8.31 -5.54 -2.52
N ALA A 75 -8.53 -5.81 -3.81
CA ALA A 75 -9.19 -7.03 -4.27
C ALA A 75 -8.37 -8.27 -3.91
N VAL A 76 -7.05 -8.20 -4.06
CA VAL A 76 -6.16 -9.32 -3.71
C VAL A 76 -6.04 -9.53 -2.19
N LEU A 77 -6.02 -8.45 -1.43
CA LEU A 77 -5.96 -8.49 0.05
C LEU A 77 -7.32 -8.70 0.71
N ASP A 78 -8.41 -8.75 -0.05
CA ASP A 78 -9.80 -8.72 0.45
C ASP A 78 -10.07 -7.53 1.39
N SER A 79 -9.35 -6.41 1.19
CA SER A 79 -9.51 -5.17 1.95
C SER A 79 -8.79 -3.98 1.28
N GLN A 80 -9.56 -2.96 0.87
CA GLN A 80 -8.99 -1.70 0.38
C GLN A 80 -8.25 -0.93 1.48
N GLU A 81 -8.68 -1.07 2.74
CA GLU A 81 -7.98 -0.47 3.87
C GLU A 81 -6.57 -1.07 4.02
N MET A 82 -6.44 -2.40 3.90
CA MET A 82 -5.12 -3.06 3.92
C MET A 82 -4.26 -2.70 2.71
N ALA A 83 -4.85 -2.38 1.56
CA ALA A 83 -4.10 -1.86 0.43
C ALA A 83 -3.44 -0.51 0.77
N PHE A 84 -4.15 0.42 1.41
CA PHE A 84 -3.55 1.67 1.87
C PHE A 84 -2.49 1.45 2.94
N VAL A 85 -2.70 0.51 3.87
CA VAL A 85 -1.67 0.16 4.87
C VAL A 85 -0.43 -0.40 4.19
N LEU A 86 -0.58 -1.31 3.22
CA LEU A 86 0.53 -1.84 2.44
C LEU A 86 1.26 -0.71 1.70
N PHE A 87 0.54 0.18 1.01
CA PHE A 87 1.12 1.33 0.32
C PHE A 87 1.96 2.17 1.25
N ALA A 88 1.44 2.49 2.44
CA ALA A 88 2.14 3.26 3.46
C ALA A 88 3.41 2.53 3.94
N VAL A 89 3.32 1.22 4.22
CA VAL A 89 4.48 0.40 4.62
C VAL A 89 5.57 0.44 3.56
N GLY A 90 5.22 0.20 2.29
CA GLY A 90 6.21 0.21 1.22
C GLY A 90 6.76 1.61 0.93
N LEU A 91 5.98 2.69 1.11
CA LEU A 91 6.53 4.04 1.05
C LEU A 91 7.54 4.32 2.15
N MET A 92 7.25 3.87 3.38
CA MET A 92 8.17 4.03 4.51
C MET A 92 9.49 3.32 4.26
N LEU A 93 9.42 2.14 3.65
CA LEU A 93 10.57 1.29 3.35
C LEU A 93 11.22 1.60 1.99
N GLY A 94 10.71 2.58 1.25
CA GLY A 94 11.24 2.97 -0.06
C GLY A 94 11.02 1.94 -1.18
N TRP A 95 10.07 1.02 -1.02
CA TRP A 95 9.81 -0.04 -2.00
C TRP A 95 9.20 0.45 -3.30
N TRP A 96 8.39 1.51 -3.27
CA TRP A 96 7.69 2.00 -4.46
C TRP A 96 7.41 3.48 -4.37
N ARG A 97 6.92 4.04 -5.49
CA ARG A 97 6.43 5.41 -5.56
C ARG A 97 4.90 5.40 -5.49
N LEU A 98 4.34 6.40 -4.83
CA LEU A 98 2.91 6.65 -4.81
C LEU A 98 2.52 7.54 -5.99
N LEU A 99 1.46 7.14 -6.69
CA LEU A 99 0.76 7.92 -7.68
C LEU A 99 -0.58 8.35 -7.10
N THR A 100 -0.86 9.63 -7.12
CA THR A 100 -2.13 10.24 -6.72
C THR A 100 -2.60 11.22 -7.81
N PRO A 101 -3.86 11.70 -7.75
CA PRO A 101 -4.29 12.81 -8.61
C PRO A 101 -3.38 14.04 -8.52
N GLU A 102 -2.79 14.28 -7.36
CA GLU A 102 -1.86 15.39 -7.14
C GLU A 102 -0.54 15.15 -7.89
N THR A 103 0.08 13.98 -7.73
CA THR A 103 1.40 13.71 -8.33
C THR A 103 1.34 13.53 -9.86
N VAL A 104 0.20 13.09 -10.39
CA VAL A 104 0.05 12.78 -11.83
C VAL A 104 -0.58 13.94 -12.60
N LEU A 105 -1.56 14.64 -12.00
CA LEU A 105 -2.36 15.66 -12.68
C LEU A 105 -2.26 17.05 -12.04
N GLY A 106 -1.56 17.20 -10.92
CA GLY A 106 -1.47 18.46 -10.18
C GLY A 106 -2.78 18.85 -9.47
N LEU A 107 -3.66 17.88 -9.21
CA LEU A 107 -4.94 18.10 -8.52
C LEU A 107 -4.78 17.84 -7.03
N ASP A 108 -4.74 18.90 -6.23
CA ASP A 108 -4.70 18.79 -4.77
C ASP A 108 -5.97 18.12 -4.19
N LYS A 109 -5.92 17.77 -2.90
CA LYS A 109 -7.07 17.17 -2.17
C LYS A 109 -8.29 18.08 -2.04
N ALA A 110 -8.12 19.39 -2.14
CA ALA A 110 -9.24 20.34 -2.07
C ALA A 110 -10.00 20.40 -3.40
N ASN A 111 -9.40 19.91 -4.49
CA ASN A 111 -10.03 19.86 -5.79
C ASN A 111 -11.17 18.81 -5.82
N PRO A 112 -12.40 19.20 -6.21
CA PRO A 112 -13.55 18.29 -6.22
C PRO A 112 -13.41 17.12 -7.20
N TYR A 113 -12.60 17.27 -8.26
CA TYR A 113 -12.34 16.19 -9.22
C TYR A 113 -11.34 15.16 -8.67
N ALA A 114 -10.50 15.54 -7.71
CA ALA A 114 -9.50 14.62 -7.18
C ALA A 114 -10.15 13.46 -6.41
N ASN A 115 -11.19 13.73 -5.62
CA ASN A 115 -11.96 12.69 -4.93
C ASN A 115 -12.68 11.74 -5.91
N GLN A 116 -13.18 12.26 -7.04
CA GLN A 116 -13.80 11.43 -8.07
C GLN A 116 -12.78 10.48 -8.70
N LEU A 117 -11.60 10.99 -9.03
CA LEU A 117 -10.51 10.18 -9.59
C LEU A 117 -10.04 9.11 -8.61
N VAL A 118 -9.94 9.43 -7.31
CA VAL A 118 -9.62 8.42 -6.30
C VAL A 118 -10.65 7.31 -6.26
N GLY A 119 -11.96 7.64 -6.32
CA GLY A 119 -13.01 6.63 -6.42
C GLY A 119 -12.93 5.76 -7.68
N LEU A 120 -12.19 6.20 -8.71
CA LEU A 120 -11.92 5.45 -9.94
C LEU A 120 -10.58 4.69 -9.90
N GLY A 121 -9.87 4.67 -8.77
CA GLY A 121 -8.61 3.93 -8.63
C GLY A 121 -7.34 4.73 -8.90
N PHE A 122 -7.39 6.07 -9.00
CA PHE A 122 -6.21 6.92 -9.26
C PHE A 122 -5.23 7.06 -8.08
N VAL A 123 -5.37 6.24 -7.04
CA VAL A 123 -4.34 6.06 -6.02
C VAL A 123 -3.68 4.72 -6.26
N ALA A 124 -2.43 4.75 -6.67
CA ALA A 124 -1.68 3.58 -7.09
C ALA A 124 -0.24 3.61 -6.60
N VAL A 125 0.41 2.46 -6.62
CA VAL A 125 1.86 2.35 -6.44
C VAL A 125 2.51 1.81 -7.71
N THR A 126 3.79 2.15 -7.91
CA THR A 126 4.58 1.62 -9.03
C THR A 126 6.05 1.49 -8.67
N GLY A 127 6.76 0.63 -9.40
CA GLY A 127 8.21 0.49 -9.32
C GLY A 127 8.68 -0.25 -8.07
N TYR A 128 7.98 -1.32 -7.67
CA TYR A 128 8.37 -2.17 -6.56
C TYR A 128 9.84 -2.63 -6.66
N ALA A 129 10.65 -2.24 -5.67
CA ALA A 129 12.06 -2.55 -5.52
C ALA A 129 12.41 -2.70 -4.03
N PRO A 130 12.15 -3.86 -3.42
CA PRO A 130 12.52 -4.11 -2.03
C PRO A 130 14.05 -4.29 -1.91
N GLY A 131 14.75 -3.25 -1.44
CA GLY A 131 16.15 -3.37 -1.01
C GLY A 131 17.21 -3.28 -2.12
N ASP A 132 17.22 -2.17 -2.87
CA ASP A 132 18.49 -1.64 -3.42
C ASP A 132 19.40 -1.10 -2.30
#